data_AF-A0A925TJ49-F1
#
_entry.id   AF-A0A925TJ49-F1
#
_cell.length_a   1.000
_cell.length_b   1.000
_cell.length_c   1.000
_cell.angle_alpha   90.00
_cell.angle_beta   90.00
_cell.angle_gamma   90.00
#
_symmetry.space_group_name_H-M   'P 1'
#
loop_
_entity.id
_entity.type
_entity.pdbx_description
1 polymer ?
#
loop_
_entity_poly.entity_id
_entity_poly.type
_entity_poly.pdbx_seq_one_letter_code
_entity_poly.pdbx_strand_id
1 'polypeptide(L)'
;MIASVAFRNFKALRSTSLALSPFNLVIGPNGSGKTSLIQALLQLHRLARLPLREPGAEAERRPEGAEITFRFYPPYDGLEASLGCVSDQMCD
;
A
#
# COMPACT_ATOMS: atom_id res chain seq x y z
N MET A 1 -8.54 -2.92 11.26
CA MET A 1 -8.86 -3.49 9.93
C MET A 1 -8.49 -2.45 8.86
N ILE A 2 -8.06 -2.82 7.65
CA ILE A 2 -7.66 -1.82 6.62
C ILE A 2 -8.92 -1.18 6.05
N ALA A 3 -8.98 0.15 6.03
CA ALA A 3 -10.11 0.94 5.53
C ALA A 3 -9.93 1.39 4.07
N SER A 4 -8.70 1.70 3.67
CA SER A 4 -8.43 2.08 2.28
C SER A 4 -6.99 1.82 1.90
N VAL A 5 -6.77 1.62 0.60
CA VAL A 5 -5.46 1.59 -0.02
C VAL A 5 -5.42 2.62 -1.16
N ALA A 6 -4.34 3.40 -1.23
CA ALA A 6 -4.06 4.32 -2.31
C ALA A 6 -2.74 3.95 -2.99
N PHE A 7 -2.73 3.99 -4.31
CA PHE A 7 -1.59 3.68 -5.16
C PHE A 7 -1.20 4.93 -5.95
N ARG A 8 0.10 5.20 -5.97
CA ARG A 8 0.71 6.21 -6.83
C ARG A 8 1.89 5.59 -7.56
N ASN A 9 1.88 5.64 -8.88
CA ASN A 9 2.91 5.09 -9.76
C ASN A 9 3.27 3.61 -9.54
N PHE A 10 2.39 2.80 -8.95
CA PHE A 10 2.69 1.39 -8.61
C PHE A 10 2.21 0.42 -9.71
N LYS A 11 3.15 -0.17 -10.46
CA LYS A 11 2.85 -1.15 -11.54
C LYS A 11 1.85 -0.61 -12.56
N ALA A 12 0.67 -1.22 -12.70
CA ALA A 12 -0.38 -0.75 -13.58
C ALA A 12 -1.23 0.38 -12.95
N LEU A 13 -1.09 0.64 -11.65
CA LEU A 13 -1.89 1.57 -10.88
C LEU A 13 -1.14 2.90 -10.73
N ARG A 14 -1.37 3.82 -11.69
CA ARG A 14 -0.72 5.16 -11.71
C ARG A 14 -1.27 6.09 -10.64
N SER A 15 -2.59 6.12 -10.49
CA SER A 15 -3.28 6.86 -9.44
C SER A 15 -4.61 6.15 -9.19
N THR A 16 -4.72 5.42 -8.09
CA THR A 16 -5.94 4.66 -7.78
C THR A 16 -6.11 4.59 -6.28
N SER A 17 -7.32 4.89 -5.80
CA SER A 17 -7.68 4.67 -4.40
C SER A 17 -8.87 3.73 -4.33
N LEU A 18 -8.81 2.79 -3.40
CA LEU A 18 -9.87 1.81 -3.15
C LEU A 18 -10.22 1.83 -1.67
N ALA A 19 -11.49 2.10 -1.37
CA ALA A 19 -12.05 1.84 -0.05
C ALA A 19 -12.26 0.33 0.11
N LEU A 20 -11.84 -0.20 1.25
CA LEU A 20 -11.95 -1.62 1.57
C LEU A 20 -13.01 -1.81 2.64
N SER A 21 -13.92 -2.74 2.40
CA SER A 21 -14.89 -3.23 3.38
C SER A 21 -14.44 -4.57 3.97
N PRO A 22 -15.12 -5.14 4.97
CA PRO A 22 -14.82 -6.48 5.48
C PRO A 22 -14.82 -7.57 4.40
N PHE A 23 -15.61 -7.37 3.33
CA PHE A 23 -15.64 -8.22 2.14
C PHE A 23 -15.48 -7.37 0.88
N ASN A 24 -14.54 -7.74 0.00
CA ASN A 24 -14.28 -7.04 -1.25
C ASN A 24 -14.20 -8.05 -2.40
N LEU A 25 -15.01 -7.85 -3.45
CA LEU A 25 -14.92 -8.60 -4.69
C LEU A 25 -14.17 -7.75 -5.73
N VAL A 26 -13.02 -8.25 -6.20
CA VAL A 26 -12.18 -7.54 -7.18
C VAL A 26 -12.26 -8.24 -8.53
N ILE A 27 -12.88 -7.59 -9.52
CA ILE A 27 -13.06 -8.10 -10.89
C ILE A 27 -12.50 -7.11 -11.91
N GLY A 28 -12.21 -7.61 -13.12
CA GLY A 28 -11.75 -6.78 -14.24
C GLY A 28 -10.84 -7.54 -15.21
N PRO A 29 -10.46 -6.93 -16.34
CA PRO A 29 -9.61 -7.55 -17.36
C PRO A 29 -8.21 -7.95 -16.85
N ASN A 30 -7.54 -8.86 -17.55
CA ASN A 30 -6.13 -9.17 -17.27
C ASN A 30 -5.27 -7.91 -17.43
N GLY A 31 -4.28 -7.72 -16.56
CA GLY A 31 -3.44 -6.52 -16.55
C GLY A 31 -4.04 -5.30 -15.83
N SER A 32 -5.29 -5.35 -15.36
CA SER A 32 -5.94 -4.20 -14.69
C SER A 32 -5.44 -3.88 -13.26
N GLY A 33 -4.36 -4.52 -12.80
CA GLY A 33 -3.78 -4.26 -11.47
C GLY A 33 -4.37 -5.06 -10.30
N LYS A 34 -5.27 -6.04 -10.53
CA LYS A 34 -5.84 -6.89 -9.44
C LYS A 34 -4.76 -7.64 -8.66
N THR A 35 -3.84 -8.28 -9.36
CA THR A 35 -2.69 -8.96 -8.72
C THR A 35 -1.79 -7.96 -7.99
N SER A 36 -1.64 -6.75 -8.52
CA SER A 36 -0.88 -5.68 -7.87
C SER A 36 -1.52 -5.26 -6.53
N LEU A 37 -2.85 -5.15 -6.48
CA LEU A 37 -3.60 -4.89 -5.24
C LEU A 37 -3.36 -6.00 -4.19
N ILE A 38 -3.47 -7.27 -4.59
CA ILE A 38 -3.23 -8.40 -3.68
C ILE A 38 -1.77 -8.40 -3.19
N GLN A 39 -0.81 -8.17 -4.09
CA GLN A 39 0.61 -8.10 -3.75
C GLN A 39 0.91 -6.98 -2.75
N ALA A 40 0.29 -5.81 -2.89
CA ALA A 40 0.45 -4.71 -1.96
C ALA A 40 -0.04 -5.06 -0.54
N LEU A 41 -1.20 -5.70 -0.43
CA LEU A 41 -1.73 -6.17 0.85
C LEU A 41 -0.83 -7.23 1.49
N LEU A 42 -0.31 -8.16 0.71
CA LEU A 42 0.64 -9.17 1.18
C LEU A 42 1.97 -8.54 1.62
N GLN A 43 2.44 -7.51 0.93
CA GLN A 43 3.67 -6.81 1.29
C GLN A 43 3.52 -6.08 2.62
N LEU A 44 2.40 -5.36 2.81
CA LEU A 44 2.08 -4.75 4.11
C LEU A 44 2.06 -5.80 5.22
N HIS A 45 1.44 -6.96 4.99
CA HIS A 45 1.41 -8.04 5.98
C HIS A 45 2.81 -8.57 6.32
N ARG A 46 3.71 -8.69 5.33
CA ARG A 46 5.10 -9.13 5.56
C ARG A 46 5.89 -8.09 6.34
N LEU A 47 5.80 -6.82 5.95
CA LEU A 47 6.52 -5.72 6.61
C LEU A 47 6.02 -5.51 8.05
N ALA A 48 4.73 -5.68 8.30
CA ALA A 48 4.14 -5.60 9.64
C ALA A 48 4.67 -6.68 10.60
N ARG A 49 5.36 -7.72 10.10
CA ARG A 49 6.00 -8.77 10.92
C ARG A 49 7.47 -8.50 11.19
N LEU A 50 8.08 -7.52 10.52
CA LEU A 50 9.44 -7.12 10.77
C LEU A 50 9.50 -6.22 12.02
N PRO A 51 10.62 -6.24 12.76
CA PRO A 51 10.83 -5.28 13.83
C PRO A 51 10.78 -3.86 13.25
N LEU A 52 9.99 -2.99 13.88
CA LEU A 52 9.90 -1.60 13.49
C LEU A 52 11.28 -0.95 13.65
N ARG A 53 11.72 -0.27 12.59
CA ARG A 53 12.94 0.54 12.65
C ARG A 53 12.70 1.69 13.61
N GLU A 54 13.67 2.00 14.47
CA GLU A 54 13.53 3.09 15.42
C GLU A 54 13.23 4.42 14.69
N PRO A 55 12.34 5.26 15.25
CA PRO A 55 11.93 6.53 14.65
C PRO A 55 13.07 7.55 14.74
N GLY A 56 14.08 7.41 13.88
CA GLY A 56 15.23 8.30 13.78
C GLY A 56 15.63 8.65 12.35
N ALA A 57 14.99 8.04 11.36
CA ALA A 57 15.14 8.39 9.96
C ALA A 57 13.76 8.66 9.39
N GLU A 58 13.38 9.93 9.25
CA GLU A 58 12.29 10.31 8.35
C GLU A 58 12.64 9.71 6.98
N ALA A 59 11.93 8.66 6.59
CA ALA A 59 12.11 8.07 5.28
C ALA A 59 11.68 9.14 4.28
N GLU A 60 12.66 9.76 3.63
CA GLU A 60 12.47 10.82 2.66
C GLU A 60 11.46 10.33 1.60
N ARG A 61 10.25 10.89 1.65
CA ARG A 61 9.20 10.59 0.67
C ARG A 61 9.73 11.03 -0.68
N ARG A 62 10.09 10.06 -1.53
CA ARG A 62 10.53 10.36 -2.89
C ARG A 62 9.32 10.84 -3.70
N PRO A 63 9.27 12.11 -4.13
CA PRO A 63 8.10 12.66 -4.82
C PRO A 63 7.83 12.00 -6.17
N GLU A 64 8.82 11.34 -6.78
CA GLU A 64 8.73 10.64 -8.06
C GLU A 64 8.53 9.11 -7.92
N GLY A 65 8.65 8.56 -6.70
CA GLY A 65 8.64 7.12 -6.46
C GLY A 65 7.24 6.50 -6.53
N ALA A 66 7.20 5.19 -6.78
CA ALA A 66 5.99 4.40 -6.56
C ALA A 66 5.70 4.33 -5.06
N GLU A 67 4.46 4.61 -4.68
CA GLU A 67 4.03 4.72 -3.28
C GLU A 67 2.70 4.02 -3.08
N ILE A 68 2.57 3.35 -1.93
CA ILE A 68 1.33 2.71 -1.49
C ILE A 68 1.00 3.18 -0.09
N THR A 69 -0.18 3.75 0.07
CA THR A 69 -0.65 4.30 1.35
C THR A 69 -1.83 3.49 1.86
N PHE A 70 -1.78 3.07 3.12
CA PHE A 70 -2.83 2.33 3.79
C PHE A 70 -3.38 3.14 4.96
N ARG A 71 -4.72 3.19 5.04
CA ARG A 71 -5.44 3.75 6.20
C ARG A 71 -6.26 2.67 6.86
N PHE A 72 -6.54 2.84 8.14
CA PHE A 72 -7.18 1.82 8.95
C PHE A 72 -8.52 2.30 9.50
N TYR A 73 -9.39 1.35 9.81
CA TYR A 73 -10.59 1.58 10.58
C TYR A 73 -10.25 1.81 12.07
N PRO A 74 -11.17 2.41 12.84
CA PRO A 74 -11.05 2.50 14.29
C PRO A 74 -10.68 1.15 14.93
N PRO A 75 -9.84 1.14 15.98
CA PRO A 75 -9.29 2.29 16.71
C PRO A 75 -8.02 2.91 16.10
N TYR A 76 -7.68 2.57 14.85
CA TYR A 76 -6.41 2.92 14.21
C TYR A 76 -6.56 3.98 13.09
N ASP A 77 -7.68 4.71 13.08
CA ASP A 77 -8.03 5.67 12.03
C ASP A 77 -7.09 6.89 11.96
N GLY A 78 -6.36 7.18 13.03
CA GLY A 78 -5.27 8.17 13.03
C GLY A 78 -3.94 7.67 12.50
N LEU A 79 -3.81 6.37 12.18
CA LEU A 79 -2.57 5.78 11.66
C LEU A 79 -2.60 5.69 10.14
N GLU A 80 -1.46 6.02 9.54
CA GLU A 80 -1.21 5.84 8.10
C GLU A 80 0.09 5.06 7.92
N ALA A 81 0.05 4.00 7.11
CA ALA A 81 1.24 3.26 6.71
C ALA A 81 1.55 3.59 5.25
N SER A 82 2.73 4.11 4.99
CA SER A 82 3.21 4.43 3.63
C SER A 82 4.38 3.51 3.29
N LEU A 83 4.29 2.84 2.14
CA LEU A 83 5.37 2.03 1.58
C LEU A 83 5.95 2.77 0.38
N GLY A 84 7.22 3.13 0.47
CA GLY A 84 7.97 3.72 -0.63
C GLY A 84 8.66 2.62 -1.43
N CYS A 85 8.41 2.54 -2.73
CA CYS A 85 9.02 1.52 -3.56
C CYS A 85 10.31 2.03 -4.20
N VAL A 86 11.37 1.23 -4.13
CA VAL A 86 12.68 1.51 -4.75
C VAL A 86 12.60 1.35 -6.27
N SER A 87 11.62 0.56 -6.76
CA SER A 87 11.29 0.39 -8.17
C SER A 87 9.82 -0.01 -8.34
N ASP A 88 9.30 0.04 -9.57
CA ASP A 88 7.94 -0.43 -9.93
C ASP A 88 7.66 -1.89 -9.54
N GLN A 89 8.69 -2.68 -9.19
CA GLN A 89 8.57 -4.10 -8.89
C GLN A 89 8.83 -4.45 -7.42
N MET A 90 9.45 -3.56 -6.64
CA MET A 90 9.94 -3.88 -5.30
C MET A 90 9.72 -2.71 -4.33
N CYS A 91 8.94 -2.97 -3.27
CA CYS A 91 8.70 -2.04 -2.18
C CYS A 91 9.30 -2.61 -0.90
N ASP A 92 10.21 -1.88 -0.27
CA ASP A 92 10.80 -2.21 1.04
C ASP A 92 10.17 -1.34 2.14
#